data_AF-A0A2G9LZK0-F1
#
_entry.id   AF-A0A2G9LZK0-F1
#
_cell.length_a   1.000
_cell.length_b   1.000
_cell.length_c   1.000
_cell.angle_alpha   90.00
_cell.angle_beta   90.00
_cell.angle_gamma   90.00
#
_symmetry.space_group_name_H-M   'P 1'
#
loop_
_entity.id
_entity.type
_entity.pdbx_description
1 polymer ?
#
loop_
_entity_poly.entity_id
_entity_poly.type
_entity_poly.pdbx_seq_one_letter_code
_entity_poly.pdbx_strand_id
1 'polypeptide(L)'
;MKLNFKKISAIAASTLLAGMSVGLAAAANYPAPFVNSAGAADVAVVYGTGAGVSSLDLVQAGNIQTSLASSVKGGTTTIDGESFKFEKKSTNFHLGDNITGVVSSALDDDQLPTLLESGKYIDNDNDEIDYTQKIVI
;
A
#
# COMPACT_ATOMS: atom_id res chain seq x y z
N MET A 1 13.37 -50.21 -19.21
CA MET A 1 13.14 -48.78 -19.52
C MET A 1 13.93 -47.95 -18.52
N LYS A 2 14.93 -47.16 -18.94
CA LYS A 2 15.73 -46.32 -18.02
C LYS A 2 14.94 -45.03 -17.73
N LEU A 3 14.48 -44.85 -16.49
CA LEU A 3 13.81 -43.62 -16.06
C LEU A 3 14.86 -42.52 -15.94
N ASN A 4 14.76 -41.50 -16.79
CA ASN A 4 15.67 -40.35 -16.77
C ASN A 4 15.26 -39.39 -15.64
N PHE A 5 15.75 -39.66 -14.43
CA PHE A 5 15.43 -38.91 -13.20
C PHE A 5 15.57 -37.38 -13.34
N LYS A 6 16.53 -36.90 -14.14
CA LYS A 6 16.74 -35.47 -14.40
C LYS A 6 15.53 -34.77 -15.04
N LYS A 7 14.72 -35.49 -15.83
CA LYS A 7 13.54 -34.92 -16.50
C LYS A 7 12.29 -34.97 -15.60
N ILE A 8 12.22 -35.99 -14.74
CA ILE A 8 11.10 -36.18 -13.79
C ILE A 8 11.22 -35.20 -12.62
N SER A 9 12.45 -34.91 -12.15
CA SER A 9 12.67 -33.92 -11.09
C SER A 9 12.30 -32.49 -11.52
N ALA A 10 12.52 -32.13 -12.79
CA ALA A 10 12.15 -30.82 -13.32
C ALA A 10 10.63 -30.65 -13.36
N ILE A 11 9.88 -31.67 -13.78
CA ILE A 11 8.41 -31.64 -13.80
C ILE A 11 7.85 -31.60 -12.38
N ALA A 12 8.39 -32.40 -11.46
CA ALA A 12 7.97 -32.39 -10.05
C ALA A 12 8.31 -31.07 -9.34
N ALA A 13 9.45 -30.45 -9.64
CA ALA A 13 9.79 -29.12 -9.14
C ALA A 13 8.87 -28.05 -9.72
N SER A 14 8.53 -28.13 -11.02
CA SER A 14 7.61 -27.19 -11.65
C SER A 14 6.17 -27.33 -11.15
N THR A 15 5.68 -28.55 -10.89
CA THR A 15 4.34 -28.75 -10.31
C THR A 15 4.30 -28.42 -8.83
N LEU A 16 5.37 -28.65 -8.08
CA LEU A 16 5.50 -28.19 -6.70
C LEU A 16 5.53 -26.65 -6.65
N LEU A 17 6.32 -26.00 -7.51
CA LEU A 17 6.38 -24.54 -7.58
C LEU A 17 5.06 -23.93 -8.04
N ALA A 18 4.40 -24.50 -9.05
CA ALA A 18 3.07 -24.09 -9.45
C ALA A 18 2.03 -24.33 -8.33
N GLY A 19 2.10 -25.47 -7.65
CA GLY A 19 1.24 -25.78 -6.51
C GLY A 19 1.45 -24.84 -5.33
N MET A 20 2.69 -24.39 -5.09
CA MET A 20 2.98 -23.32 -4.13
C MET A 20 2.46 -21.96 -4.62
N SER A 21 2.49 -21.66 -5.91
CA SER A 21 1.92 -20.41 -6.46
C SER A 21 0.39 -20.37 -6.39
N VAL A 22 -0.32 -21.48 -6.61
CA VAL A 22 -1.81 -21.51 -6.50
C VAL A 22 -2.26 -21.52 -5.03
N GLY A 23 -1.50 -22.14 -4.13
CA GLY A 23 -1.75 -22.09 -2.69
C GLY A 23 -1.57 -20.70 -2.05
N LEU A 24 -0.79 -19.81 -2.67
CA LEU A 24 -0.61 -18.42 -2.25
C LEU A 24 -1.56 -17.43 -2.96
N ALA A 25 -2.22 -17.82 -4.05
CA ALA A 25 -3.16 -16.94 -4.77
C ALA A 25 -4.47 -16.64 -3.99
N ALA A 26 -4.71 -17.30 -2.86
CA ALA A 26 -5.81 -17.00 -1.94
C ALA A 26 -5.51 -15.83 -0.97
N ALA A 27 -4.28 -15.29 -0.96
CA ALA A 27 -3.95 -14.10 -0.19
C ALA A 27 -4.24 -12.86 -1.04
N ALA A 28 -5.27 -12.07 -0.68
CA ALA A 28 -5.63 -10.82 -1.33
C ALA A 28 -4.48 -9.78 -1.37
N ASN A 29 -3.43 -9.98 -0.57
CA ASN A 29 -2.18 -9.23 -0.58
C ASN A 29 -1.01 -10.21 -0.34
N TYR A 30 -0.08 -10.32 -1.29
CA TYR A 30 1.18 -11.02 -1.05
C TYR A 30 2.03 -10.20 -0.05
N PRO A 31 2.66 -10.82 0.97
CA PRO A 31 3.57 -10.12 1.90
C PRO A 31 4.93 -9.83 1.24
N ALA A 32 5.69 -8.89 1.80
CA ALA A 32 7.11 -8.73 1.46
C ALA A 32 7.84 -10.09 1.60
N PRO A 33 8.72 -10.49 0.66
CA PRO A 33 9.37 -9.66 -0.37
C PRO A 33 8.67 -9.64 -1.75
N PHE A 34 7.45 -10.17 -1.88
CA PHE A 34 6.78 -10.27 -3.20
C PHE A 34 6.05 -8.99 -3.64
N VAL A 35 5.92 -8.02 -2.73
CA VAL A 35 5.42 -6.67 -2.99
C VAL A 35 6.37 -5.65 -2.35
N ASN A 36 6.66 -4.58 -3.06
CA ASN A 36 7.43 -3.47 -2.52
C ASN A 36 6.57 -2.60 -1.58
N SER A 37 7.21 -1.64 -0.90
CA SER A 37 6.52 -0.72 0.02
C SER A 37 5.44 0.16 -0.64
N ALA A 38 5.41 0.23 -1.97
CA ALA A 38 4.38 0.91 -2.75
C ALA A 38 3.23 -0.03 -3.19
N GLY A 39 3.25 -1.29 -2.74
CA GLY A 39 2.25 -2.30 -3.09
C GLY A 39 2.32 -2.79 -4.53
N ALA A 40 3.42 -2.53 -5.25
CA ALA A 40 3.67 -3.09 -6.57
C ALA A 40 4.44 -4.41 -6.48
N ALA A 41 4.27 -5.29 -7.48
CA ALA A 41 4.91 -6.60 -7.51
C ALA A 41 6.45 -6.45 -7.52
N ASP A 42 7.13 -7.03 -6.54
CA ASP A 42 8.59 -7.07 -6.45
C ASP A 42 9.08 -8.50 -6.67
N VAL A 43 9.00 -8.92 -7.93
CA VAL A 43 9.17 -10.33 -8.33
C VAL A 43 9.97 -10.43 -9.60
N ALA A 44 11.02 -11.26 -9.57
CA ALA A 44 11.81 -11.59 -10.75
C ALA A 44 11.29 -12.90 -11.37
N VAL A 45 10.91 -12.87 -12.64
CA VAL A 45 10.55 -14.06 -13.41
C VAL A 45 11.80 -14.56 -14.13
N VAL A 46 12.33 -15.71 -13.70
CA VAL A 46 13.48 -16.36 -14.34
C VAL A 46 12.97 -17.35 -15.39
N TYR A 47 13.46 -17.20 -16.63
CA TYR A 47 13.19 -18.15 -17.71
C TYR A 47 14.51 -18.62 -18.33
N GLY A 48 14.51 -19.82 -18.90
CA GLY A 48 15.69 -20.42 -19.52
C GLY A 48 15.95 -19.86 -20.92
N THR A 49 17.23 -19.70 -21.27
CA THR A 49 17.67 -19.40 -22.64
C THR A 49 18.71 -20.44 -23.06
N GLY A 50 18.73 -20.83 -24.34
CA GLY A 50 19.73 -21.75 -24.90
C GLY A 50 19.17 -22.95 -25.68
N ALA A 51 20.07 -23.87 -26.05
CA ALA A 51 19.73 -25.04 -26.86
C ALA A 51 18.89 -26.05 -26.05
N GLY A 52 17.73 -26.43 -26.60
CA GLY A 52 16.79 -27.36 -25.97
C GLY A 52 15.73 -26.71 -25.08
N VAL A 53 15.68 -25.38 -25.04
CA VAL A 53 14.66 -24.59 -24.34
C VAL A 53 13.63 -24.07 -25.36
N SER A 54 12.34 -24.09 -25.02
CA SER A 54 11.29 -23.71 -25.96
C SER A 54 11.20 -22.18 -26.05
N SER A 55 11.04 -21.64 -27.27
CA SER A 55 10.77 -20.21 -27.43
C SER A 55 9.45 -19.77 -26.80
N LEU A 56 8.54 -20.71 -26.56
CA LEU A 56 7.28 -20.47 -25.82
C LEU A 56 7.52 -20.15 -24.34
N ASP A 57 8.65 -20.54 -23.76
CA ASP A 57 8.94 -20.30 -22.34
C ASP A 57 9.08 -18.79 -22.06
N LEU A 58 9.61 -18.02 -23.01
CA LEU A 58 9.68 -16.57 -22.95
C LEU A 58 8.29 -15.92 -23.05
N VAL A 59 7.42 -16.44 -23.93
CA VAL A 59 6.05 -15.95 -24.09
C VAL A 59 5.25 -16.20 -22.82
N GLN A 60 5.39 -17.40 -22.24
CA GLN A 60 4.70 -17.75 -20.99
C GLN A 60 5.24 -16.98 -19.79
N ALA A 61 6.54 -16.69 -19.73
CA ALA A 61 7.12 -15.80 -18.72
C ALA A 61 6.52 -14.38 -18.80
N GLY A 62 6.33 -13.83 -20.01
CA GLY A 62 5.66 -12.54 -20.22
C GLY A 62 4.18 -12.57 -19.80
N ASN A 63 3.47 -13.66 -20.07
CA ASN A 63 2.08 -13.85 -19.64
C ASN A 63 1.97 -13.92 -18.11
N ILE A 64 2.91 -14.62 -17.44
CA ILE A 64 2.99 -14.67 -15.97
C ILE A 64 3.25 -13.27 -15.40
N GLN A 65 4.19 -12.52 -15.98
CA GLN A 65 4.49 -11.16 -15.53
C GLN A 65 3.26 -10.25 -15.66
N THR A 66 2.54 -10.33 -16.79
CA THR A 66 1.32 -9.54 -17.04
C THR A 66 0.21 -9.91 -16.07
N SER A 67 0.01 -11.21 -15.80
CA SER A 67 -0.99 -11.69 -14.85
C SER A 67 -0.67 -11.32 -13.41
N LEU A 68 0.61 -11.24 -13.06
CA LEU A 68 1.05 -10.89 -11.72
C LEU A 68 0.92 -9.39 -11.48
N ALA A 69 1.28 -8.56 -12.48
CA ALA A 69 1.07 -7.12 -12.45
C ALA A 69 -0.42 -6.73 -12.35
N SER A 70 -1.34 -7.49 -12.95
CA SER A 70 -2.78 -7.24 -12.83
C SER A 70 -3.39 -7.68 -11.50
N SER A 71 -2.77 -8.66 -10.84
CA SER A 71 -3.24 -9.23 -9.57
C SER A 71 -2.65 -8.52 -8.34
N VAL A 72 -1.50 -7.86 -8.49
CA VAL A 72 -0.89 -7.03 -7.45
C VAL A 72 -1.40 -5.60 -7.61
N LYS A 73 -2.53 -5.32 -6.96
CA LYS A 73 -3.02 -3.95 -6.78
C LYS A 73 -2.47 -3.40 -5.48
N GLY A 74 -1.50 -2.49 -5.58
CA GLY A 74 -1.19 -1.61 -4.46
C GLY A 74 -2.47 -0.86 -4.10
N GLY A 75 -2.96 -1.06 -2.89
CA GLY A 75 -4.06 -0.27 -2.38
C GLY A 75 -3.55 1.14 -2.12
N THR A 76 -3.92 2.11 -2.96
CA THR A 76 -3.84 3.50 -2.54
C THR A 76 -4.94 3.68 -1.49
N THR A 77 -4.56 3.71 -0.22
CA THR A 77 -5.46 4.24 0.81
C THR A 77 -5.47 5.75 0.61
N THR A 78 -6.43 6.24 -0.18
CA THR A 78 -6.75 7.66 -0.13
C THR A 78 -7.31 7.90 1.26
N ILE A 79 -6.52 8.52 2.13
CA ILE A 79 -7.07 9.10 3.36
C ILE A 79 -7.91 10.28 2.87
N ASP A 80 -9.21 10.05 2.80
CA ASP A 80 -10.19 11.09 2.51
C ASP A 80 -10.50 11.81 3.82
N GLY A 81 -10.31 13.12 3.85
CA GLY A 81 -10.43 13.93 5.05
C GLY A 81 -9.42 15.07 5.11
N GLU A 82 -9.66 15.97 6.05
CA GLU A 82 -8.77 17.09 6.33
C GLU A 82 -7.58 16.64 7.17
N SER A 83 -6.39 17.12 6.81
CA SER A 83 -5.18 16.84 7.56
C SER A 83 -4.33 18.08 7.68
N PHE A 84 -3.80 18.30 8.88
CA PHE A 84 -2.84 19.35 9.15
C PHE A 84 -1.47 18.73 9.41
N LYS A 85 -0.46 19.18 8.64
CA LYS A 85 0.90 18.69 8.78
C LYS A 85 1.64 19.50 9.82
N PHE A 86 2.16 18.82 10.83
CA PHE A 86 2.97 19.43 11.90
C PHE A 86 4.38 19.76 11.41
N GLU A 87 4.53 20.88 10.70
CA GLU A 87 5.82 21.39 10.26
C GLU A 87 5.86 22.93 10.21
N LYS A 88 7.05 23.50 10.40
CA LYS A 88 7.36 24.89 10.07
C LYS A 88 8.15 24.92 8.78
N LYS A 89 8.06 26.03 8.03
CA LYS A 89 8.84 26.25 6.79
C LYS A 89 10.35 26.04 6.98
N SER A 90 10.87 26.24 8.19
CA SER A 90 12.28 26.08 8.55
C SER A 90 12.60 24.84 9.41
N THR A 91 11.59 24.12 9.92
CA THR A 91 11.81 23.11 10.96
C THR A 91 10.75 22.01 10.88
N ASN A 92 11.21 20.78 10.65
CA ASN A 92 10.37 19.59 10.66
C ASN A 92 10.22 19.06 12.09
N PHE A 93 9.12 18.35 12.34
CA PHE A 93 8.91 17.62 13.60
C PHE A 93 9.77 16.35 13.64
N HIS A 94 10.52 16.15 14.72
CA HIS A 94 11.28 14.93 14.95
C HIS A 94 10.70 14.13 16.13
N LEU A 95 10.82 12.80 16.05
CA LEU A 95 10.42 11.91 17.14
C LEU A 95 11.26 12.20 18.40
N GLY A 96 10.58 12.49 19.50
CA GLY A 96 11.18 12.85 20.79
C GLY A 96 11.17 14.36 21.08
N ASP A 97 10.88 15.20 20.10
CA ASP A 97 10.68 16.63 20.30
C ASP A 97 9.28 16.92 20.85
N ASN A 98 9.14 18.02 21.59
CA ASN A 98 7.83 18.50 21.99
C ASN A 98 7.10 19.09 20.77
N ILE A 99 5.84 18.70 20.57
CA ILE A 99 4.98 19.19 19.47
C ILE A 99 4.84 20.72 19.47
N THR A 100 4.93 21.36 20.63
CA THR A 100 4.94 22.84 20.76
C THR A 100 6.13 23.51 20.06
N GLY A 101 7.18 22.76 19.72
CA GLY A 101 8.31 23.24 18.92
C GLY A 101 7.95 23.55 17.46
N VAL A 102 6.95 22.85 16.91
CA VAL A 102 6.51 22.99 15.51
C VAL A 102 5.13 23.62 15.37
N VAL A 103 4.22 23.39 16.33
CA VAL A 103 2.91 24.04 16.36
C VAL A 103 2.78 24.83 17.65
N SER A 104 2.77 26.16 17.52
CA SER A 104 2.75 27.08 18.66
C SER A 104 1.38 27.70 18.93
N SER A 105 0.38 27.41 18.10
CA SER A 105 -0.98 27.92 18.21
C SER A 105 -1.98 26.77 18.22
N ALA A 106 -3.18 27.01 18.76
CA ALA A 106 -4.29 26.09 18.61
C ALA A 106 -4.62 25.90 17.12
N LEU A 107 -5.13 24.72 16.76
CA LEU A 107 -5.68 24.49 15.43
C LEU A 107 -7.12 24.98 15.38
N ASP A 108 -7.47 25.69 14.33
CA ASP A 108 -8.79 26.25 14.06
C ASP A 108 -9.25 25.94 12.61
N ASP A 109 -10.33 26.58 12.19
CA ASP A 109 -10.93 26.44 10.87
C ASP A 109 -10.01 26.90 9.73
N ASP A 110 -8.95 27.67 10.00
CA ASP A 110 -7.94 27.99 8.98
C ASP A 110 -7.14 26.73 8.58
N GLN A 111 -6.97 25.76 9.48
CA GLN A 111 -6.22 24.52 9.20
C GLN A 111 -7.13 23.33 8.90
N LEU A 112 -8.30 23.27 9.52
CA LEU A 112 -9.26 22.18 9.38
C LEU A 112 -10.68 22.75 9.15
N PRO A 113 -10.93 23.33 7.96
CA PRO A 113 -12.10 24.18 7.72
C PRO A 113 -13.45 23.46 7.83
N THR A 114 -13.48 22.14 7.62
CA THR A 114 -14.69 21.32 7.73
C THR A 114 -14.83 20.74 9.13
N LEU A 115 -13.73 20.26 9.73
CA LEU A 115 -13.80 19.62 11.04
C LEU A 115 -13.99 20.63 12.18
N LEU A 116 -13.39 21.81 12.06
CA LEU A 116 -13.42 22.87 13.07
C LEU A 116 -14.30 24.06 12.65
N GLU A 117 -15.19 23.83 11.68
CA GLU A 117 -16.13 24.85 11.20
C GLU A 117 -16.91 25.47 12.37
N SER A 118 -17.12 26.78 12.28
CA SER A 118 -18.00 27.49 13.19
C SER A 118 -19.43 27.00 13.00
N GLY A 119 -20.08 26.64 14.10
CA GLY A 119 -21.42 26.09 14.09
C GLY A 119 -22.39 26.96 14.85
N LYS A 120 -23.65 26.54 14.83
CA LYS A 120 -24.73 27.16 15.59
C LYS A 120 -25.50 26.10 16.34
N TYR A 121 -25.99 26.44 17.52
CA TYR A 121 -26.97 25.63 18.23
C TYR A 121 -28.14 26.51 18.68
N ILE A 122 -29.28 25.86 18.88
CA ILE A 122 -30.47 26.49 19.43
C ILE A 122 -30.56 26.04 20.88
N ASP A 123 -30.68 27.00 21.80
CA ASP A 123 -30.85 26.70 23.22
C ASP A 123 -32.31 26.39 23.58
N ASN A 124 -32.58 26.18 24.87
CA ASN A 124 -33.93 25.86 25.35
C ASN A 124 -34.91 27.04 25.23
N ASP A 125 -34.41 28.26 25.12
CA ASP A 125 -35.18 29.49 24.97
C ASP A 125 -35.40 29.84 23.48
N ASN A 126 -34.95 28.95 22.57
CA ASN A 126 -35.06 29.06 21.13
C ASN A 126 -34.17 30.17 20.53
N ASP A 127 -33.11 30.55 21.25
CA ASP A 127 -32.11 31.51 20.80
C ASP A 127 -31.01 30.80 20.00
N GLU A 128 -30.65 31.38 18.87
CA GLU A 128 -29.57 30.90 18.01
C GLU A 128 -28.22 31.44 18.50
N ILE A 129 -27.32 30.53 18.90
CA ILE A 129 -26.02 30.88 19.45
C ILE A 129 -24.92 30.31 18.55
N ASP A 130 -24.06 31.20 18.08
CA ASP A 130 -22.86 30.84 17.32
C ASP A 130 -21.76 30.30 18.26
N TYR A 131 -21.03 29.29 17.80
CA TYR A 131 -19.87 28.76 18.51
C TYR A 131 -18.71 28.48 17.56
N THR A 132 -17.49 28.63 18.10
CA THR A 132 -16.25 28.28 17.40
C THR A 132 -15.53 27.16 18.17
N GLN A 133 -14.79 26.32 17.46
CA GLN A 133 -14.08 25.18 18.02
C GLN A 133 -12.60 25.25 17.65
N LYS A 134 -11.74 24.78 18.56
CA LYS A 134 -10.30 24.72 18.33
C LYS A 134 -9.65 23.57 19.09
N ILE A 135 -8.56 23.04 18.54
CA ILE A 135 -7.75 22.01 19.18
C ILE A 135 -6.53 22.68 19.83
N VAL A 136 -6.41 22.57 21.15
CA VAL A 136 -5.26 23.09 21.90
C VAL A 136 -4.22 21.97 22.03
N ILE A 137 -2.96 22.30 21.75
CA ILE A 137 -1.83 21.36 21.72
C ILE A 137 -0.87 21.64 22.89
#